data_AF-A0A7X9EUW7-F1
#
_entry.id   AF-A0A7X9EUW7-F1
#
_cell.length_a   1.000
_cell.length_b   1.000
_cell.length_c   1.000
_cell.angle_alpha   90.00
_cell.angle_beta   90.00
_cell.angle_gamma   90.00
#
_symmetry.space_group_name_H-M   'P 1'
#
loop_
_entity.id
_entity.type
_entity.pdbx_description
1 polymer ?
#
loop_
_entity_poly.entity_id
_entity_poly.type
_entity_poly.pdbx_seq_one_letter_code
_entity_poly.pdbx_strand_id
1 'polypeptide(L)'
;MAYGDWCQNQAFVVQDCIWGLQFHLEVTPAMIVRWAELYEDELIEYAGPGAAMRLIRNSLYRWDGMQAWREQFLNNVVSLLCRR
;
A
#
# COMPACT_ATOMS: atom_id res chain seq x y z
N MET A 1 12.64 -9.36 2.69
CA MET A 1 12.75 -7.91 2.93
C MET A 1 12.47 -7.17 1.62
N ALA A 2 12.02 -5.92 1.68
CA ALA A 2 11.78 -5.06 0.52
C ALA A 2 12.34 -3.66 0.77
N TYR A 3 12.83 -3.03 -0.31
CA TYR A 3 13.47 -1.71 -0.29
C TYR A 3 12.88 -0.82 -1.38
N GLY A 4 12.96 0.50 -1.21
CA GLY A 4 12.48 1.47 -2.19
C GLY A 4 13.41 2.68 -2.30
N ASP A 5 13.33 3.37 -3.44
CA ASP A 5 14.23 4.47 -3.78
C ASP A 5 14.09 5.68 -2.85
N TRP A 6 12.86 5.94 -2.38
CA TRP A 6 12.52 7.08 -1.52
C TRP A 6 12.37 6.69 -0.05
N CYS A 7 12.15 5.41 0.24
CA CYS A 7 12.14 4.88 1.59
C CYS A 7 12.76 3.48 1.56
N GLN A 8 13.95 3.38 2.16
CA GLN A 8 14.78 2.20 2.11
C GLN A 8 14.11 1.00 2.81
N ASN A 9 13.38 1.20 3.90
CA ASN A 9 12.83 0.10 4.69
C ASN A 9 11.34 -0.14 4.38
N GLN A 10 11.04 -0.72 3.20
CA GLN A 10 9.65 -1.00 2.80
C GLN A 10 9.04 -2.19 3.55
N ALA A 11 9.82 -3.26 3.73
CA ALA A 11 9.37 -4.42 4.52
C ALA A 11 10.54 -5.20 5.12
N PHE A 12 10.40 -5.64 6.37
CA PHE A 12 11.39 -6.49 7.04
C PHE A 12 10.75 -7.46 8.04
N VAL A 13 11.51 -8.46 8.45
CA VAL A 13 11.12 -9.47 9.45
C VAL A 13 12.23 -9.59 10.49
N VAL A 14 11.87 -9.61 11.78
CA VAL A 14 12.77 -9.81 12.92
C VAL A 14 12.39 -11.10 13.62
N GLN A 15 13.39 -11.95 13.92
CA GLN A 15 13.22 -13.24 14.61
C GLN A 15 12.12 -14.12 14.00
N ASP A 16 11.94 -14.05 12.68
CA ASP A 16 10.97 -14.79 11.87
C ASP A 16 9.48 -14.56 12.21
N CYS A 17 9.15 -13.71 13.19
CA CYS A 17 7.78 -13.55 13.68
C CYS A 17 7.31 -12.09 13.83
N ILE A 18 8.19 -11.10 13.79
CA ILE A 18 7.84 -9.68 13.89
C ILE A 18 8.01 -9.03 12.52
N TRP A 19 6.92 -8.56 11.92
CA TRP A 19 6.93 -8.02 10.56
C TRP A 19 6.68 -6.52 10.58
N GLY A 20 7.54 -5.78 9.90
CA GLY A 20 7.36 -4.34 9.64
C GLY A 20 7.01 -4.12 8.17
N LEU A 21 5.92 -3.41 7.91
CA LEU A 21 5.46 -3.05 6.56
C LEU A 21 5.22 -1.54 6.49
N GLN A 22 5.83 -0.88 5.52
CA GLN A 22 5.63 0.57 5.29
C GLN A 22 4.43 0.85 4.39
N PHE A 23 4.08 -0.08 3.50
CA PHE A 23 2.94 0.05 2.59
C PHE A 23 1.68 -0.57 3.19
N HIS A 24 0.53 -0.10 2.70
CA HIS A 24 -0.78 -0.48 3.21
C HIS A 24 -1.47 -1.47 2.27
N LEU A 25 -1.44 -2.75 2.63
CA LEU A 25 -2.11 -3.81 1.84
C LEU A 25 -3.61 -3.92 2.13
N GLU A 26 -4.01 -3.42 3.29
CA GLU A 26 -5.39 -3.39 3.78
C GLU A 26 -6.24 -2.31 3.10
N VAL A 27 -5.60 -1.36 2.42
CA VAL A 27 -6.26 -0.20 1.83
C VAL A 27 -6.97 -0.58 0.53
N THR A 28 -8.24 -0.22 0.44
CA THR A 28 -9.08 -0.46 -0.73
C THR A 28 -9.22 0.80 -1.59
N PRO A 29 -9.61 0.69 -2.88
CA PRO A 29 -9.86 1.87 -3.71
C PRO A 29 -10.90 2.84 -3.13
N ALA A 30 -11.95 2.30 -2.49
CA ALA A 30 -12.97 3.12 -1.84
C ALA A 30 -12.42 3.93 -0.66
N MET A 31 -11.50 3.37 0.12
CA MET A 31 -10.82 4.10 1.19
C MET A 31 -9.93 5.21 0.62
N ILE A 32 -9.21 4.95 -0.46
CA ILE A 32 -8.36 5.96 -1.12
C ILE A 32 -9.20 7.13 -1.62
N VAL A 33 -10.34 6.88 -2.26
CA VAL A 33 -11.26 7.96 -2.69
C VAL A 33 -11.68 8.80 -1.49
N ARG A 34 -12.17 8.15 -0.43
CA ARG A 34 -12.63 8.86 0.77
C ARG A 34 -11.53 9.67 1.46
N TRP A 35 -10.32 9.14 1.56
CA TRP A 35 -9.19 9.86 2.17
C TRP A 35 -8.67 10.98 1.29
N ALA A 36 -8.64 10.79 -0.03
CA ALA A 36 -8.23 11.83 -0.96
C ALA A 36 -9.18 13.04 -0.93
N GLU A 37 -10.48 12.80 -0.72
CA GLU A 37 -11.47 13.85 -0.49
C GLU A 37 -11.31 14.52 0.89
N LEU A 38 -11.12 13.72 1.95
CA LEU A 38 -11.03 14.25 3.32
C LEU A 38 -9.77 15.08 3.57
N TYR A 39 -8.66 14.73 2.90
CA TYR A 39 -7.34 15.33 3.08
C TYR A 39 -6.87 16.05 1.81
N GLU A 40 -7.79 16.59 1.01
CA GLU A 40 -7.44 17.27 -0.25
C GLU A 40 -6.46 18.43 -0.02
N ASP A 41 -6.66 19.24 1.02
CA ASP A 41 -5.79 20.37 1.35
C ASP A 41 -4.34 19.93 1.59
N GLU A 42 -4.14 18.86 2.36
CA GLU A 42 -2.81 18.28 2.63
C GLU A 42 -2.19 17.74 1.33
N LEU A 43 -2.99 17.07 0.49
CA LEU A 43 -2.51 16.59 -0.80
C LEU A 43 -2.09 17.73 -1.74
N ILE A 44 -2.81 18.86 -1.71
CA ILE A 44 -2.44 20.06 -2.47
C ILE A 44 -1.14 20.66 -1.91
N GLU A 45 -0.99 20.74 -0.59
CA GLU A 45 0.21 21.28 0.07
C GLU A 45 1.47 20.49 -0.32
N TYR A 46 1.43 19.16 -0.22
CA TYR A 46 2.62 18.33 -0.40
C TYR A 46 2.83 17.80 -1.82
N ALA A 47 1.78 17.68 -2.63
CA ALA A 47 1.85 17.12 -3.98
C ALA A 47 1.27 18.02 -5.09
N GLY A 48 0.82 19.23 -4.74
CA GLY A 48 0.35 20.26 -5.66
C GLY A 48 -1.10 20.08 -6.15
N PRO A 49 -1.67 21.09 -6.83
CA PRO A 49 -3.05 21.05 -7.32
C PRO A 49 -3.36 19.79 -8.15
N GLY A 50 -4.53 19.21 -7.91
CA GLY A 50 -5.00 17.98 -8.58
C GLY A 50 -4.35 16.69 -8.07
N ALA A 51 -3.58 16.73 -6.97
CA ALA A 51 -2.97 15.55 -6.35
C ALA A 51 -4.00 14.48 -5.97
N ALA A 52 -5.13 14.86 -5.37
CA ALA A 52 -6.22 13.94 -5.01
C ALA A 52 -6.70 13.12 -6.22
N MET A 53 -6.98 13.80 -7.34
CA MET A 53 -7.43 13.13 -8.57
C MET A 53 -6.37 12.23 -9.18
N ARG A 54 -5.10 12.65 -9.17
CA ARG A 54 -3.98 11.80 -9.61
C ARG A 54 -3.83 10.56 -8.74
N LEU A 55 -3.95 10.71 -7.41
CA LEU A 55 -3.87 9.61 -6.45
C LEU A 55 -4.96 8.58 -6.71
N ILE A 56 -6.22 9.02 -6.83
CA ILE A 56 -7.37 8.14 -7.08
C ILE A 56 -7.17 7.37 -8.39
N ARG A 57 -6.89 8.09 -9.49
CA ARG A 57 -6.71 7.47 -10.82
C ARG A 57 -5.56 6.47 -10.85
N ASN A 58 -4.40 6.83 -10.31
CA ASN A 58 -3.23 5.96 -10.29
C ASN A 58 -3.47 4.72 -9.43
N SER A 59 -4.17 4.88 -8.31
CA SER A 59 -4.48 3.79 -7.39
C SER A 59 -5.43 2.78 -8.03
N LEU A 60 -6.48 3.24 -8.71
CA LEU A 60 -7.40 2.37 -9.46
C LEU A 60 -6.67 1.59 -10.55
N TYR A 61 -5.86 2.27 -11.37
CA TYR A 61 -5.10 1.61 -12.43
C TYR A 61 -4.16 0.53 -11.90
N ARG A 62 -3.45 0.82 -10.80
CA ARG A 62 -2.56 -0.16 -10.15
C ARG A 62 -3.33 -1.26 -9.44
N TRP A 63 -4.51 -0.96 -8.89
CA TRP A 63 -5.33 -1.94 -8.19
C TRP A 63 -5.68 -3.11 -9.11
N ASP A 64 -6.04 -2.83 -10.36
CA ASP A 64 -6.36 -3.87 -11.33
C ASP A 64 -5.10 -4.61 -11.79
N GLY A 65 -4.01 -3.89 -12.07
CA GLY A 65 -2.76 -4.48 -12.52
C GLY A 65 -2.00 -5.32 -11.47
N MET A 66 -2.30 -5.14 -10.18
CA MET A 66 -1.57 -5.78 -9.07
C MET A 66 -2.31 -6.94 -8.41
N GLN A 67 -3.46 -7.37 -8.94
CA GLN A 67 -4.28 -8.42 -8.30
C GLN A 67 -3.47 -9.68 -7.96
N ALA A 68 -2.74 -10.24 -8.94
CA ALA A 68 -1.95 -11.45 -8.74
C ALA A 68 -0.89 -11.29 -7.63
N TRP A 69 -0.25 -10.12 -7.53
CA TRP A 69 0.73 -9.83 -6.49
C TRP A 69 0.11 -9.71 -5.11
N ARG A 70 -1.08 -9.10 -5.00
CA ARG A 70 -1.83 -9.03 -3.73
C ARG A 70 -2.23 -10.41 -3.24
N GLU A 71 -2.76 -11.24 -4.14
CA GLU A 71 -3.16 -12.61 -3.82
C GLU A 71 -1.95 -13.45 -3.40
N GLN A 72 -0.84 -13.36 -4.14
CA GLN A 72 0.38 -14.07 -3.78
C GLN A 72 0.91 -13.64 -2.41
N PHE A 73 0.89 -12.33 -2.10
CA PHE A 73 1.30 -11.86 -0.78
C PHE A 73 0.43 -12.47 0.32
N LEU A 74 -0.90 -12.37 0.20
CA LEU A 74 -1.83 -12.90 1.20
C LEU A 74 -1.70 -14.42 1.37
N ASN A 75 -1.53 -15.16 0.27
CA ASN A 75 -1.29 -16.60 0.29
C ASN A 75 0.00 -16.95 1.04
N ASN A 76 1.07 -16.16 0.86
CA ASN A 76 2.31 -16.34 1.60
C ASN A 76 2.10 -16.09 3.10
N VAL A 77 1.35 -15.05 3.47
CA VAL A 77 1.02 -14.75 4.88
C VAL A 77 0.23 -15.90 5.50
N VAL A 78 -0.82 -16.38 4.83
CA VAL A 78 -1.61 -17.52 5.30
C VAL A 78 -0.73 -18.76 5.45
N SER A 79 0.12 -19.07 4.47
CA SER A 79 1.03 -20.22 4.56
C SER A 79 1.94 -20.12 5.78
N LEU A 80 2.50 -18.94 6.08
CA LEU A 80 3.36 -18.73 7.24
C LEU A 80 2.61 -18.86 8.56
N LEU A 81 1.38 -18.32 8.65
CA LEU A 81 0.57 -18.40 9.85
C LEU A 81 0.00 -19.80 10.12
N CYS A 82 -0.26 -20.58 9.06
CA CYS A 82 -0.79 -21.95 9.15
C CYS A 82 0.28 -23.04 9.33
N ARG A 83 1.57 -22.73 9.19
CA ARG A 83 2.69 -23.66 9.42
C ARG A 83 2.97 -23.95 10.91
N ARG A 84 1.94 -23.91 11.75
CA ARG A 84 2.04 -24.29 13.17
C ARG A 84 2.02 -25.80 13.35
#